data_AF-M3IM44-F1
#
_entry.id   AF-M3IM44-F1
#
_cell.length_a   1.000
_cell.length_b   1.000
_cell.length_c   1.000
_cell.angle_alpha   90.00
_cell.angle_beta   90.00
_cell.angle_gamma   90.00
#
_symmetry.space_group_name_H-M   'P 1'
#
loop_
_entity.id
_entity.type
_entity.pdbx_description
1 polymer ?
#
loop_
_entity_poly.entity_id
_entity_poly.type
_entity_poly.pdbx_seq_one_letter_code
_entity_poly.pdbx_strand_id
1 'polypeptide(L)'
;MSALSEVALQIASEIRKVNLREDQRIPTSDTFIKELMSLFSREPDELRNILETLRTAKIIFIIKIVLPDDKTSRMNDPGVDAYAYADLKILNDLKYYSEKN
;
A
#
# COMPACT_ATOMS: atom_id res chain seq x y z
N MET A 1 -3.21 -14.95 20.12
CA MET A 1 -2.73 -14.15 18.96
C MET A 1 -1.65 -13.21 19.47
N SER A 2 -0.56 -12.99 18.74
CA SER A 2 0.51 -12.09 19.18
C SER A 2 0.10 -10.63 18.93
N ALA A 3 0.54 -9.69 19.77
CA ALA A 3 0.26 -8.25 19.59
C ALA A 3 0.66 -7.74 18.19
N LEU A 4 1.69 -8.34 17.58
CA LEU A 4 2.14 -8.01 16.22
C LEU A 4 1.09 -8.39 15.16
N SER A 5 0.42 -9.54 15.32
CA SER A 5 -0.63 -9.99 14.39
C SER A 5 -1.86 -9.10 14.45
N GLU A 6 -2.20 -8.57 15.62
CA GLU A 6 -3.31 -7.66 15.80
C GLU A 6 -3.06 -6.31 15.11
N VAL A 7 -1.85 -5.74 15.30
CA VAL A 7 -1.46 -4.50 14.62
C VAL A 7 -1.43 -4.68 13.10
N ALA A 8 -0.94 -5.81 12.59
CA ALA A 8 -0.94 -6.08 11.16
C ALA A 8 -2.37 -6.07 10.57
N LEU A 9 -3.32 -6.72 11.25
CA LEU A 9 -4.72 -6.72 10.82
C LEU A 9 -5.37 -5.34 10.93
N GLN A 10 -5.01 -4.54 11.94
CA GLN A 10 -5.46 -3.15 12.04
C GLN A 10 -4.92 -2.29 10.89
N ILE A 11 -3.64 -2.42 10.54
CA ILE A 11 -3.05 -1.73 9.37
C ILE A 11 -3.77 -2.14 8.08
N ALA A 12 -4.07 -3.43 7.89
CA ALA A 12 -4.83 -3.89 6.73
C ALA A 12 -6.25 -3.28 6.68
N SER A 13 -6.88 -3.09 7.85
CA SER A 13 -8.17 -2.41 7.96
C SER A 13 -8.09 -0.95 7.55
N GLU A 14 -7.04 -0.23 7.95
CA GLU A 14 -6.81 1.16 7.54
C GLU A 14 -6.58 1.27 6.02
N ILE A 15 -5.79 0.38 5.43
CA ILE A 15 -5.61 0.31 3.96
C ILE A 15 -6.99 0.15 3.29
N ARG A 16 -7.80 -0.81 3.75
CA ARG A 16 -9.14 -1.05 3.21
C ARG A 16 -10.04 0.18 3.34
N LYS A 17 -10.05 0.86 4.48
CA LYS A 17 -10.83 2.08 4.70
C LYS A 17 -10.44 3.17 3.72
N VAL A 18 -9.14 3.38 3.51
CA VAL A 18 -8.64 4.38 2.55
C VAL A 18 -9.04 4.00 1.12
N ASN A 19 -8.86 2.74 0.72
CA ASN A 19 -9.21 2.29 -0.64
C ASN A 19 -10.71 2.37 -0.96
N LEU A 20 -11.59 2.37 0.05
CA LEU A 20 -13.06 2.47 -0.13
C LEU A 20 -13.58 3.92 -0.10
N ARG A 21 -12.72 4.92 0.08
CA ARG A 21 -13.13 6.33 0.02
C ARG A 21 -13.56 6.70 -1.40
N GLU A 22 -14.55 7.58 -1.50
CA GLU A 22 -15.12 8.03 -2.79
C GLU A 22 -14.10 8.78 -3.67
N ASP A 23 -13.02 9.29 -3.08
CA ASP A 23 -11.92 9.94 -3.79
C ASP A 23 -10.96 8.97 -4.49
N GLN A 24 -11.19 7.65 -4.39
CA GLN A 24 -10.44 6.56 -5.03
C GLN A 24 -8.92 6.64 -4.82
N ARG A 25 -8.46 7.25 -3.72
CA ARG A 25 -7.03 7.38 -3.46
C ARG A 25 -6.41 6.04 -3.09
N ILE A 26 -5.33 5.68 -3.80
CA ILE A 26 -4.44 4.59 -3.39
C ILE A 26 -3.35 5.22 -2.50
N PRO A 27 -3.23 4.82 -1.21
CA PRO A 27 -2.22 5.36 -0.30
C PRO A 27 -0.82 4.99 -0.76
N THR A 28 0.10 5.96 -0.80
CA THR A 28 1.51 5.77 -1.18
C THR A 28 2.44 5.78 0.04
N SER A 29 3.61 5.17 -0.10
CA SER A 29 4.62 4.98 0.95
C SER A 29 4.93 6.26 1.74
N ASP A 30 5.07 7.39 1.07
CA ASP A 30 5.57 8.62 1.69
C ASP A 30 4.56 9.26 2.65
N THR A 31 3.28 9.24 2.28
CA THR A 31 2.20 9.80 3.09
C THR A 31 1.67 8.76 4.07
N PHE A 32 1.44 7.55 3.59
CA PHE A 32 0.77 6.52 4.36
C PHE A 32 1.64 5.97 5.49
N ILE A 33 2.96 5.77 5.27
CA ILE A 33 3.84 5.34 6.36
C ILE A 33 3.86 6.38 7.48
N LYS A 34 3.90 7.68 7.16
CA LYS A 34 3.85 8.75 8.18
C LYS A 34 2.55 8.73 8.98
N GLU A 35 1.42 8.50 8.32
CA GLU A 35 0.13 8.34 9.00
C GLU A 35 0.14 7.12 9.93
N LEU A 36 0.64 5.98 9.45
CA LEU A 36 0.75 4.76 10.26
C LEU A 36 1.70 4.93 11.46
N MET A 37 2.82 5.65 11.30
CA MET A 37 3.71 5.97 12.42
C MET A 37 2.97 6.73 13.51
N SER A 38 2.17 7.74 13.13
CA SER A 38 1.37 8.52 14.08
C SER A 38 0.28 7.69 14.75
N LEU A 39 -0.37 6.78 14.02
CA LEU A 39 -1.48 5.97 14.52
C LEU A 39 -1.04 4.83 15.43
N PHE A 40 0.07 4.18 15.10
CA PHE A 40 0.51 2.95 15.76
C PHE A 40 1.76 3.14 16.61
N SER A 41 2.37 4.33 16.63
CA SER A 41 3.61 4.65 17.35
C SER A 41 4.74 3.64 17.04
N ARG A 42 4.94 3.36 15.74
CA ARG A 42 5.96 2.43 15.25
C ARG A 42 6.91 3.11 14.28
N GLU A 43 8.13 2.59 14.23
CA GLU A 43 9.15 3.06 13.30
C GLU A 43 8.83 2.65 11.84
N PRO A 44 9.29 3.42 10.84
CA PRO A 44 9.03 3.15 9.43
C PRO A 44 9.41 1.74 8.99
N ASP A 45 10.54 1.23 9.47
CA ASP A 45 11.05 -0.08 9.05
C ASP A 45 10.24 -1.23 9.65
N GLU A 46 9.72 -1.07 10.87
CA GLU A 46 8.76 -2.02 11.43
C GLU A 46 7.47 -2.05 10.60
N LEU A 47 6.97 -0.89 10.21
CA LEU A 47 5.76 -0.78 9.40
C LEU A 47 5.95 -1.41 8.02
N ARG A 48 7.11 -1.19 7.37
CA ARG A 48 7.46 -1.85 6.11
C ARG A 48 7.50 -3.37 6.24
N ASN A 49 8.10 -3.89 7.32
CA ASN A 49 8.11 -5.33 7.59
C ASN A 49 6.70 -5.90 7.78
N ILE A 50 5.81 -5.16 8.45
CA ILE A 50 4.41 -5.55 8.60
C ILE A 50 3.70 -5.55 7.24
N LEU A 51 3.90 -4.52 6.42
CA LEU A 51 3.31 -4.43 5.07
C LEU A 51 3.79 -5.57 4.17
N GLU A 52 5.07 -5.91 4.21
CA GLU A 52 5.62 -7.08 3.50
C GLU A 52 5.03 -8.40 4.00
N THR A 53 4.79 -8.51 5.31
CA THR A 53 4.11 -9.68 5.89
C THR A 53 2.67 -9.78 5.38
N LEU A 54 1.93 -8.67 5.34
CA LEU A 54 0.57 -8.62 4.80
C LEU A 54 0.52 -8.94 3.30
N ARG A 55 1.51 -8.48 2.52
CA ARG A 55 1.68 -8.84 1.10
C ARG A 55 1.93 -10.33 0.94
N THR A 56 2.84 -10.89 1.72
CA THR A 56 3.18 -12.32 1.69
C THR A 56 1.96 -13.18 2.06
N ALA A 57 1.14 -12.72 3.00
CA ALA A 57 -0.13 -13.33 3.38
C ALA A 57 -1.27 -13.11 2.37
N LYS A 58 -1.03 -12.36 1.27
CA LYS A 58 -2.02 -12.02 0.23
C LYS A 58 -3.23 -11.24 0.75
N ILE A 59 -3.05 -10.49 1.84
CA ILE A 59 -4.09 -9.62 2.42
C ILE A 59 -4.11 -8.26 1.71
N ILE A 60 -2.96 -7.82 1.20
CA ILE A 60 -2.81 -6.58 0.42
C ILE A 60 -1.96 -6.83 -0.82
N PHE A 61 -2.10 -5.93 -1.80
CA PHE A 61 -1.16 -5.71 -2.88
C PHE A 61 -0.24 -4.53 -2.53
N ILE A 62 1.03 -4.68 -2.92
CA ILE A 62 1.98 -3.58 -2.99
C ILE A 62 2.25 -3.33 -4.47
N ILE A 63 1.91 -2.13 -4.94
CA ILE A 63 2.01 -1.71 -6.34
C ILE A 63 3.15 -0.71 -6.43
N LYS A 64 4.20 -1.05 -7.18
CA LYS A 64 5.30 -0.12 -7.42
C LYS A 64 4.90 0.87 -8.51
N ILE A 65 4.68 2.13 -8.15
CA ILE A 65 4.37 3.20 -9.10
C ILE A 65 5.68 3.85 -9.51
N VAL A 66 6.09 3.64 -10.76
CA VAL A 66 7.24 4.34 -11.34
C VAL A 66 6.79 5.72 -11.78
N LEU A 67 7.40 6.77 -11.22
CA LEU A 67 7.16 8.13 -11.68
C LEU A 67 7.92 8.35 -12.99
N PRO A 68 7.30 8.93 -14.04
CA PRO A 68 7.99 9.24 -15.27
C PRO A 68 9.10 10.25 -15.00
N ASP A 69 10.32 9.88 -15.34
CA ASP A 69 11.54 10.61 -15.02
C ASP A 69 11.59 11.94 -15.82
N ASP A 70 11.76 13.07 -15.12
CA ASP A 70 12.18 14.35 -15.71
C ASP A 70 13.67 14.23 -16.10
N LYS A 71 13.93 13.62 -17.25
CA LYS A 71 15.16 13.65 -18.08
C LYS A 71 16.54 13.41 -17.43
N THR A 72 16.68 13.15 -16.14
CA THR A 72 17.99 13.05 -15.48
C THR A 72 17.98 12.21 -14.19
N SER A 73 17.85 10.89 -14.28
CA SER A 73 18.53 10.00 -13.30
C SER A 73 18.68 8.56 -13.78
N ARG A 74 19.80 8.30 -14.48
CA ARG A 74 20.37 6.96 -14.55
C ARG A 74 20.96 6.60 -13.18
N MET A 75 20.16 6.11 -12.21
CA MET A 75 20.61 5.08 -11.25
C MET A 75 19.60 4.66 -10.17
N ASN A 76 18.50 5.38 -9.94
CA ASN A 76 17.54 4.99 -8.90
C ASN A 76 16.13 5.13 -9.46
N ASP A 77 15.38 4.02 -9.61
CA ASP A 77 13.95 4.06 -9.91
C ASP A 77 13.26 4.97 -8.87
N PRO A 78 12.78 6.17 -9.23
CA PRO A 78 12.13 7.08 -8.30
C PRO A 78 10.66 6.66 -8.13
N GLY A 79 10.45 5.37 -7.83
CA GLY A 79 9.13 4.80 -7.66
C GLY A 79 8.66 4.90 -6.22
N VAL A 80 7.35 5.06 -6.03
CA VAL A 80 6.70 4.98 -4.72
C VAL A 80 5.87 3.71 -4.63
N ASP A 81 5.83 3.09 -3.45
CA ASP A 81 4.96 1.94 -3.23
C ASP A 81 3.54 2.42 -2.90
N ALA A 82 2.55 1.77 -3.50
CA ALA A 82 1.13 2.01 -3.25
C ALA A 82 0.48 0.77 -2.65
N TYR A 83 -0.41 0.94 -1.67
CA TYR A 83 -1.02 -0.16 -0.94
C TYR A 83 -2.50 -0.30 -1.26
N ALA A 84 -2.90 -1.50 -1.71
CA ALA A 84 -4.29 -1.81 -1.99
C ALA A 84 -4.72 -3.07 -1.24
N TYR A 85 -5.90 -3.06 -0.62
CA TYR A 85 -6.46 -4.25 0.01
C TYR A 85 -6.78 -5.29 -1.06
N ALA A 86 -6.49 -6.56 -0.78
CA ALA A 86 -6.69 -7.65 -1.72
C ALA A 86 -8.15 -8.12 -1.75
N ASP A 87 -9.06 -7.23 -2.14
CA ASP A 87 -10.47 -7.57 -2.39
C ASP A 87 -10.66 -8.06 -3.82
N LEU A 88 -11.47 -9.11 -4.00
CA LEU A 88 -11.80 -9.67 -5.31
C LEU A 88 -12.45 -8.63 -6.23
N LYS A 89 -13.22 -7.68 -5.66
CA LYS A 89 -13.81 -6.58 -6.42
C LYS A 89 -12.74 -5.64 -6.97
N ILE A 90 -11.73 -5.28 -6.16
CA ILE A 90 -10.63 -4.40 -6.58
C ILE A 90 -9.82 -5.06 -7.71
N LEU A 91 -9.56 -6.37 -7.63
CA LEU A 91 -8.91 -7.12 -8.71
C LEU A 91 -9.71 -7.06 -10.01
N ASN A 92 -11.03 -7.21 -9.94
CA ASN A 92 -11.90 -7.13 -11.11
C ASN A 92 -11.92 -5.72 -11.70
N ASP A 93 -11.92 -4.68 -10.86
CA ASP A 93 -11.87 -3.29 -11.30
C ASP A 93 -10.53 -2.98 -11.98
N LEU A 94 -9.39 -3.41 -11.40
CA LEU A 94 -8.05 -3.27 -11.99
C LEU A 94 -7.96 -3.96 -13.35
N LYS A 95 -8.47 -5.19 -13.44
CA LYS A 95 -8.55 -5.95 -14.69
C LYS A 95 -9.37 -5.19 -15.73
N TYR A 96 -10.56 -4.73 -15.37
CA TYR A 96 -11.43 -3.96 -16.25
C TYR A 96 -10.76 -2.69 -16.80
N TYR A 97 -10.08 -1.91 -15.95
CA TYR A 97 -9.38 -0.70 -16.39
C TYR A 97 -8.17 -0.99 -17.27
N SER A 98 -7.48 -2.10 -17.04
CA SER A 98 -6.33 -2.52 -17.87
C SER A 98 -6.74 -3.04 -19.26
N GLU A 99 -7.93 -3.64 -19.39
CA GLU A 99 -8.42 -4.18 -20.66
C GLU A 99 -9.07 -3.12 -21.57
N LYS A 100 -9.36 -1.94 -21.01
CA LYS A 100 -10.08 -0.86 -21.70
C LYS A 100 -9.16 0.24 -22.26
N ASN A 101 -7.87 0.20 -21.92
CA ASN A 101 -6.81 1.09 -22.42
C ASN A 101 -5.74 0.29 -23.15
#